data_AF-A0A8J6DUI1-F1
#
_entry.id   AF-A0A8J6DUI1-F1
#
_cell.length_a   1.000
_cell.length_b   1.000
_cell.length_c   1.000
_cell.angle_alpha   90.00
_cell.angle_beta   90.00
_cell.angle_gamma   90.00
#
_symmetry.space_group_name_H-M   'P 1'
#
loop_
_entity.id
_entity.type
_entity.pdbx_description
1 polymer ?
#
loop_
_entity_poly.entity_id
_entity_poly.type
_entity_poly.pdbx_seq_one_letter_code
_entity_poly.pdbx_strand_id
1 'polypeptide(L)'
;VKVSSSVLKAAAHHYGAQCDKPNKEFMLCRWEEKDPRRCLEEGKLVNKCALDFFRQIKLHCAEPFTEYWTCIDYSGLQLFRRCRKQQAKFDQCVLDKLGWVRPDLGELSKVTKVKTDRPLPENPYHSRPRPEPNPEIQGDLKPAKHGSRLFFWNM
;
A
#
# COMPACT_ATOMS: atom_id res chain seq x y z
N VAL A 1 9.80 12.24 -9.67
CA VAL A 1 9.26 13.46 -9.01
C VAL A 1 10.32 14.03 -8.07
N LYS A 2 10.71 15.32 -8.21
CA LYS A 2 11.74 15.97 -7.37
C LYS A 2 11.12 17.13 -6.58
N VAL A 3 10.53 16.84 -5.42
CA VAL A 3 9.94 17.84 -4.51
C VAL A 3 10.20 17.43 -3.06
N SER A 4 10.10 18.36 -2.12
CA SER A 4 10.26 18.09 -0.68
C SER A 4 9.11 17.25 -0.12
N SER A 5 9.33 16.63 1.05
CA SER A 5 8.33 15.81 1.73
C SER A 5 7.07 16.60 2.12
N SER A 6 7.22 17.88 2.50
CA SER A 6 6.12 18.80 2.82
C SER A 6 5.18 19.01 1.63
N VAL A 7 5.74 19.15 0.43
CA VAL A 7 4.98 19.29 -0.83
C VAL A 7 4.17 18.02 -1.12
N LEU A 8 4.81 16.85 -1.03
CA LEU A 8 4.11 15.57 -1.21
C LEU A 8 3.00 15.38 -0.18
N LYS A 9 3.27 15.74 1.07
CA LYS A 9 2.32 15.59 2.19
C LYS A 9 1.12 16.53 2.05
N ALA A 10 1.34 17.78 1.65
CA ALA A 10 0.28 18.75 1.39
C ALA A 10 -0.66 18.25 0.27
N ALA A 11 -0.10 17.70 -0.80
CA ALA A 11 -0.89 17.20 -1.92
C ALA A 11 -1.43 15.76 -1.73
N ALA A 12 -1.05 15.05 -0.67
CA ALA A 12 -1.27 13.61 -0.54
C ALA A 12 -2.74 13.17 -0.66
N HIS A 13 -3.67 13.94 -0.11
CA HIS A 13 -5.10 13.59 -0.14
C HIS A 13 -5.66 13.66 -1.56
N HIS A 14 -5.35 14.73 -2.30
CA HIS A 14 -5.75 14.87 -3.69
C HIS A 14 -5.02 13.89 -4.61
N TYR A 15 -3.72 13.68 -4.37
CA TYR A 15 -2.93 12.69 -5.11
C TYR A 15 -3.49 11.27 -4.94
N GLY A 16 -3.86 10.90 -3.72
CA GLY A 16 -4.48 9.60 -3.43
C GLY A 16 -5.81 9.41 -4.16
N ALA A 17 -6.60 10.47 -4.32
CA ALA A 17 -7.85 10.43 -5.08
C ALA A 17 -7.61 10.29 -6.59
N GLN A 18 -6.74 11.14 -7.14
CA GLN A 18 -6.59 11.27 -8.60
C GLN A 18 -5.70 10.15 -9.20
N CYS A 19 -4.68 9.71 -8.47
CA CYS A 19 -3.76 8.68 -8.94
C CYS A 19 -4.03 7.29 -8.32
N ASP A 20 -5.23 7.02 -7.80
CA ASP A 20 -5.52 5.75 -7.11
C ASP A 20 -5.25 4.52 -7.99
N LYS A 21 -5.75 4.54 -9.23
CA LYS A 21 -5.67 3.39 -10.16
C LYS A 21 -4.23 2.87 -10.37
N PRO A 22 -3.28 3.66 -10.92
CA PRO A 22 -1.92 3.17 -11.14
C PRO A 22 -1.19 2.86 -9.82
N ASN A 23 -1.46 3.60 -8.74
CA ASN A 23 -0.84 3.35 -7.44
C ASN A 23 -1.29 1.99 -6.88
N LYS A 24 -2.58 1.69 -6.92
CA LYS A 24 -3.13 0.44 -6.37
C LYS A 24 -2.77 -0.77 -7.23
N GLU A 25 -2.70 -0.62 -8.55
CA GLU A 25 -2.15 -1.65 -9.46
C GLU A 25 -0.68 -1.97 -9.13
N PHE A 26 0.16 -0.95 -8.95
CA PHE A 26 1.55 -1.12 -8.53
C PHE A 26 1.67 -1.78 -7.16
N MET A 27 0.88 -1.34 -6.17
CA MET A 27 0.90 -1.90 -4.82
C MET A 27 0.45 -3.36 -4.82
N LEU A 28 -0.58 -3.71 -5.61
CA LEU A 28 -1.01 -5.10 -5.77
C LEU A 28 0.10 -5.95 -6.41
N CYS A 29 0.73 -5.46 -7.48
CA CYS A 29 1.88 -6.13 -8.12
C CYS A 29 3.00 -6.37 -7.11
N ARG A 30 3.42 -5.31 -6.40
CA ARG A 30 4.52 -5.38 -5.45
C ARG A 30 4.25 -6.38 -4.34
N TRP A 31 3.00 -6.49 -3.90
CA TRP A 31 2.59 -7.36 -2.79
C TRP A 31 2.44 -8.83 -3.21
N GLU A 32 1.92 -9.08 -4.41
CA GLU A 32 1.76 -10.42 -4.98
C GLU A 32 3.10 -11.00 -5.45
N GLU A 33 3.83 -10.27 -6.29
CA GLU A 33 5.10 -10.72 -6.88
C GLU A 33 6.24 -10.78 -5.86
N LYS A 34 6.23 -9.89 -4.85
CA LYS A 34 7.26 -9.74 -3.81
C LYS A 34 8.69 -9.47 -4.32
N ASP A 35 8.91 -9.43 -5.63
CA ASP A 35 10.14 -8.97 -6.28
C ASP A 35 9.95 -7.56 -6.88
N PRO A 36 10.72 -6.53 -6.47
CA PRO A 36 10.55 -5.17 -6.98
C PRO A 36 10.89 -5.06 -8.47
N ARG A 37 11.73 -5.95 -9.00
CA ARG A 37 12.20 -5.91 -10.39
C ARG A 37 11.09 -6.23 -11.39
N ARG A 38 10.10 -7.03 -10.96
CA ARG A 38 8.96 -7.45 -11.79
C ARG A 38 7.92 -6.35 -11.97
N CYS A 39 7.85 -5.39 -11.03
CA CYS A 39 6.83 -4.32 -11.01
C CYS A 39 7.40 -2.93 -11.38
N LEU A 40 8.50 -2.87 -12.14
CA LEU A 40 9.15 -1.61 -12.49
C LEU A 40 8.34 -0.78 -13.48
N GLU A 41 7.62 -1.42 -14.40
CA GLU A 41 6.80 -0.72 -15.38
C GLU A 41 5.60 -0.04 -14.72
N GLU A 42 4.91 -0.72 -13.80
CA GLU A 42 3.86 -0.14 -12.97
C GLU A 42 4.42 1.00 -12.10
N GLY A 43 5.64 0.85 -11.59
CA GLY A 43 6.34 1.93 -10.89
C GLY A 43 6.59 3.16 -11.75
N LYS A 44 6.91 2.99 -13.05
CA LYS A 44 7.00 4.11 -14.00
C LYS A 44 5.64 4.77 -14.23
N LEU A 45 4.56 3.98 -14.30
CA LEU A 45 3.19 4.51 -14.44
C LEU A 45 2.79 5.36 -13.23
N VAL A 46 3.14 4.93 -12.01
CA VAL A 46 2.98 5.72 -10.78
C VAL A 46 3.73 7.05 -10.88
N ASN A 47 5.02 7.01 -11.26
CA ASN A 47 5.82 8.23 -11.40
C ASN A 47 5.28 9.16 -12.50
N LYS A 48 4.74 8.60 -13.60
CA LYS A 48 4.07 9.37 -14.66
C LYS A 48 2.82 10.08 -14.11
N CYS A 49 1.93 9.36 -13.42
CA CYS A 49 0.73 9.95 -12.82
C CYS A 49 1.08 11.08 -11.86
N ALA A 50 2.08 10.87 -11.00
CA ALA A 50 2.52 11.89 -10.07
C ALA A 50 3.09 13.14 -10.77
N LEU A 51 3.87 12.98 -11.85
CA LEU A 51 4.36 14.11 -12.63
C LEU A 51 3.23 14.90 -13.29
N ASP A 52 2.26 14.21 -13.88
CA ASP A 52 1.11 14.84 -14.55
C ASP A 52 0.19 15.55 -13.54
N PHE A 53 -0.03 14.95 -12.37
CA PHE A 53 -0.74 15.55 -11.25
C PHE A 53 -0.09 16.87 -10.79
N PHE A 54 1.23 16.87 -10.54
CA PHE A 54 1.91 18.10 -10.13
C PHE A 54 1.98 19.15 -11.24
N ARG A 55 2.01 18.75 -12.52
CA ARG A 55 1.87 19.68 -13.65
C ARG A 55 0.52 20.38 -13.63
N GLN A 56 -0.58 19.65 -13.40
CA GLN A 56 -1.91 20.24 -13.31
C GLN A 56 -2.03 21.22 -12.13
N ILE A 57 -1.53 20.87 -10.94
CA ILE A 57 -1.49 21.80 -9.81
C ILE A 57 -0.70 23.06 -10.15
N LYS A 58 0.48 22.91 -10.79
CA LYS A 58 1.32 24.04 -11.16
C LYS A 58 0.64 24.98 -12.16
N LEU A 59 -0.14 24.45 -13.10
CA LEU A 59 -0.83 25.24 -14.12
C LEU A 59 -2.04 26.00 -13.57
N HIS A 60 -2.81 25.39 -12.65
CA HIS A 60 -4.10 25.93 -12.22
C HIS A 60 -4.07 26.61 -10.85
N CYS A 61 -3.34 26.06 -9.88
CA CYS A 61 -3.40 26.46 -8.46
C CYS A 61 -2.03 26.61 -7.79
N ALA A 62 -1.00 27.05 -8.54
CA ALA A 62 0.38 27.15 -8.05
C ALA A 62 0.53 28.00 -6.78
N GLU A 63 -0.04 29.20 -6.74
CA GLU A 63 0.11 30.11 -5.58
C GLU A 63 -0.56 29.61 -4.30
N PRO A 64 -1.87 29.28 -4.27
CA PRO A 64 -2.50 28.78 -3.05
C PRO A 64 -1.89 27.46 -2.58
N PHE A 65 -1.44 26.62 -3.51
CA PHE A 65 -0.70 25.41 -3.18
C PHE A 65 0.64 25.74 -2.52
N THR A 66 1.34 26.77 -3.00
CA THR A 66 2.63 27.20 -2.47
C THR A 66 2.52 27.71 -1.05
N GLU A 67 1.57 28.61 -0.78
CA GLU A 67 1.27 29.06 0.59
C GLU A 67 0.95 27.88 1.53
N TYR A 68 0.21 26.89 1.02
CA TYR A 68 -0.20 25.73 1.81
C TYR A 68 0.99 24.84 2.19
N TRP A 69 1.77 24.39 1.21
CA TRP A 69 2.90 23.51 1.53
C TRP A 69 3.98 24.25 2.31
N THR A 70 4.20 25.55 2.10
CA THR A 70 5.15 26.34 2.90
C THR A 70 4.72 26.42 4.38
N CYS A 71 3.42 26.57 4.65
CA CYS A 71 2.92 26.49 6.03
C CYS A 71 3.16 25.11 6.66
N ILE A 72 2.94 24.03 5.88
CA ILE A 72 3.20 22.66 6.35
C ILE A 72 4.68 22.43 6.61
N ASP A 73 5.55 22.97 5.75
CA ASP A 73 7.01 22.85 5.84
C ASP A 73 7.58 23.54 7.09
N TYR A 74 6.98 24.64 7.53
CA TYR A 74 7.40 25.35 8.75
C TYR A 74 7.30 24.51 10.03
N SER A 75 6.35 23.56 10.09
CA SER A 75 6.15 22.73 11.27
C SER A 75 7.14 21.56 11.27
N GLY A 76 7.92 21.40 12.35
CA GLY A 76 8.84 20.26 12.49
C GLY A 76 8.16 18.87 12.40
N LEU A 77 6.86 18.78 12.73
CA LEU A 77 6.05 17.56 12.57
C LEU A 77 5.07 17.60 11.38
N GLN A 78 5.11 18.68 10.58
CA GLN A 78 4.26 18.88 9.40
C GLN A 78 2.76 18.66 9.68
N LEU A 79 2.26 19.27 10.76
CA LEU A 79 0.90 19.03 11.28
C LEU A 79 -0.18 19.70 10.43
N PHE A 80 -1.06 18.92 9.79
CA PHE A 80 -2.19 19.45 9.00
C PHE A 80 -3.10 20.42 9.77
N ARG A 81 -3.30 20.18 11.08
CA ARG A 81 -4.15 21.03 11.94
C ARG A 81 -3.66 22.47 12.06
N ARG A 82 -2.39 22.76 11.75
CA ARG A 82 -1.82 24.12 11.85
C ARG A 82 -2.08 24.98 10.61
N CYS A 83 -2.40 24.38 9.47
CA CYS A 83 -2.48 25.05 8.17
C CYS A 83 -3.86 24.95 7.52
N ARG A 84 -4.93 24.92 8.32
CA ARG A 84 -6.31 24.73 7.83
C ARG A 84 -6.82 25.90 6.96
N LYS A 85 -6.36 27.13 7.22
CA LYS A 85 -6.74 28.29 6.41
C LYS A 85 -6.19 28.18 4.99
N GLN A 86 -4.91 27.86 4.86
CA GLN A 86 -4.24 27.64 3.57
C GLN A 86 -4.79 26.39 2.88
N GLN A 87 -5.10 25.34 3.64
CA GLN A 87 -5.75 24.15 3.10
C GLN A 87 -7.10 24.50 2.46
N ALA A 88 -7.97 25.24 3.15
CA ALA A 88 -9.28 25.62 2.60
C ALA A 88 -9.14 26.43 1.29
N LYS A 89 -8.19 27.37 1.25
CA LYS A 89 -7.87 28.13 0.01
C LYS A 89 -7.42 27.22 -1.13
N PHE A 90 -6.53 26.26 -0.84
CA PHE A 90 -6.03 25.32 -1.82
C PHE A 90 -7.13 24.37 -2.32
N ASP A 91 -7.88 23.77 -1.40
CA ASP A 91 -8.99 22.87 -1.69
C ASP A 91 -10.07 23.59 -2.52
N GLN A 92 -10.37 24.85 -2.21
CA GLN A 92 -11.30 25.68 -2.99
C GLN A 92 -10.79 25.94 -4.41
N CYS A 93 -9.52 26.35 -4.58
CA CYS A 93 -8.96 26.55 -5.93
C CYS A 93 -9.02 25.27 -6.77
N VAL A 94 -8.70 24.14 -6.17
CA VAL A 94 -8.71 22.83 -6.83
C VAL A 94 -10.13 22.41 -7.18
N LEU A 95 -11.10 22.63 -6.30
CA LEU A 95 -12.51 22.37 -6.57
C LEU A 95 -13.02 23.24 -7.72
N ASP A 96 -12.75 24.54 -7.69
CA ASP A 96 -13.27 25.51 -8.66
C ASP A 96 -12.66 25.33 -10.06
N LYS A 97 -11.36 25.02 -10.15
CA LYS A 97 -10.64 24.93 -11.45
C LYS A 97 -10.51 23.52 -12.02
N LEU A 98 -10.43 22.50 -11.16
CA LEU A 98 -10.19 21.11 -11.56
C LEU A 98 -11.36 20.19 -11.22
N GLY A 99 -12.29 20.62 -10.37
CA GLY A 99 -13.42 19.81 -9.94
C GLY A 99 -13.05 18.67 -8.99
N TRP A 100 -11.84 18.68 -8.41
CA TRP A 100 -11.43 17.59 -7.53
C TRP A 100 -11.94 17.81 -6.12
N VAL A 101 -12.71 16.84 -5.64
CA VAL A 101 -13.18 16.78 -4.26
C VAL A 101 -12.11 16.12 -3.40
N ARG A 102 -11.78 16.75 -2.28
CA ARG A 102 -10.85 16.17 -1.31
C ARG A 102 -11.50 14.95 -0.65
N PRO A 103 -10.83 13.79 -0.57
CA PRO A 103 -11.37 12.62 0.09
C PRO A 103 -11.70 12.85 1.56
N ASP A 104 -12.79 12.23 1.99
CA ASP A 104 -13.25 12.25 3.36
C ASP A 104 -12.45 11.30 4.25
N LEU A 105 -12.61 11.47 5.56
CA LEU A 105 -11.95 10.63 6.54
C LEU A 105 -12.35 9.17 6.35
N GLY A 106 -11.36 8.31 6.14
CA GLY A 106 -11.55 6.88 5.99
C GLY A 106 -11.61 6.39 4.55
N GLU A 107 -11.82 7.26 3.56
CA GLU A 107 -11.93 6.84 2.15
C GLU A 107 -10.63 6.24 1.63
N LEU A 108 -9.51 6.91 1.84
CA LEU A 108 -8.19 6.47 1.38
C LEU A 108 -7.69 5.21 2.11
N SER A 109 -8.26 4.86 3.26
CA SER A 109 -7.92 3.64 4.02
C SER A 109 -8.80 2.44 3.69
N LYS A 110 -9.82 2.59 2.84
CA LYS A 110 -10.65 1.45 2.41
C LYS A 110 -9.83 0.48 1.58
N VAL A 111 -10.09 -0.81 1.75
CA VAL A 111 -9.50 -1.85 0.91
C VAL A 111 -10.20 -1.82 -0.45
N THR A 112 -9.46 -1.43 -1.49
CA THR A 112 -9.95 -1.34 -2.87
C THR A 112 -9.68 -2.65 -3.62
N LYS A 113 -10.63 -3.07 -4.45
CA LYS A 113 -10.43 -4.18 -5.40
C LYS A 113 -9.82 -3.63 -6.69
N VAL A 114 -8.74 -4.25 -7.15
CA VAL A 114 -8.02 -3.83 -8.36
C VAL A 114 -8.12 -4.96 -9.38
N LYS A 115 -8.49 -4.64 -10.61
CA LYS A 115 -8.47 -5.58 -11.72
C LYS A 115 -7.13 -5.47 -12.43
N THR A 116 -6.44 -6.59 -12.64
CA THR A 116 -5.19 -6.65 -13.38
C THR A 116 -5.26 -7.75 -14.43
N ASP A 117 -4.62 -7.52 -15.59
CA ASP A 117 -4.57 -8.51 -16.68
C ASP A 117 -3.39 -9.48 -16.52
N ARG A 118 -2.41 -9.16 -15.66
CA ARG A 118 -1.28 -10.03 -15.35
C ARG A 118 -1.73 -11.27 -14.55
N PRO A 119 -1.10 -12.44 -14.76
CA PRO A 119 -1.41 -13.65 -14.01
C PRO A 119 -0.97 -13.51 -12.54
N LEU A 120 -1.63 -14.26 -11.65
CA LEU A 120 -1.23 -14.37 -10.26
C LEU A 120 0.03 -15.27 -10.15
N PRO A 121 1.07 -14.89 -9.39
CA PRO A 121 2.25 -15.73 -9.22
C PRO A 121 1.93 -16.97 -8.39
N GLU A 122 2.16 -18.17 -8.95
CA GLU A 122 1.91 -19.45 -8.26
C GLU A 122 2.85 -19.69 -7.08
N ASN A 123 4.13 -19.32 -7.22
CA ASN A 123 5.16 -19.45 -6.18
C ASN A 123 5.95 -18.16 -6.01
N PRO A 124 5.38 -17.14 -5.35
CA PRO A 124 5.99 -15.82 -5.22
C PRO A 124 7.26 -15.80 -4.35
N TYR A 125 7.45 -16.83 -3.51
CA TYR A 125 8.61 -16.94 -2.64
C TYR A 125 9.73 -17.78 -3.23
N HIS A 126 9.53 -18.35 -4.43
CA HIS A 126 10.45 -19.34 -5.01
C HIS A 126 10.78 -20.46 -4.01
N SER A 127 9.76 -20.92 -3.27
CA SER A 127 9.93 -21.98 -2.27
C SER A 127 10.21 -23.32 -2.95
N ARG A 128 11.13 -24.09 -2.35
CA ARG A 128 11.33 -25.49 -2.72
C ARG A 128 10.11 -26.34 -2.30
N PRO A 129 9.91 -27.53 -2.90
CA PRO A 129 8.90 -28.48 -2.44
C PRO A 129 9.03 -28.71 -0.93
N ARG A 130 7.88 -28.84 -0.25
CA ARG A 130 7.88 -29.17 1.17
C ARG A 130 8.38 -30.60 1.35
N PRO A 131 9.06 -30.91 2.48
CA PRO A 131 9.36 -32.27 2.84
C PRO A 131 8.07 -33.11 2.92
N GLU A 132 8.17 -34.39 2.59
CA GLU A 132 7.08 -35.32 2.79
C GLU A 132 6.75 -35.42 4.30
N PRO A 133 5.46 -35.41 4.68
CA PRO A 133 5.08 -35.56 6.07
C PRO A 133 5.43 -36.97 6.57
N ASN A 134 5.72 -37.10 7.86
CA ASN A 134 5.83 -38.42 8.48
C ASN A 134 4.51 -39.17 8.32
N PRO A 135 4.54 -40.50 8.11
CA PRO A 135 3.32 -41.27 8.01
C PRO A 135 2.53 -41.17 9.32
N GLU A 136 1.23 -40.93 9.20
CA GLU A 136 0.32 -40.94 10.34
C GLU A 136 0.16 -42.38 10.86
N ILE A 137 0.14 -42.56 12.17
CA ILE A 137 -0.12 -43.87 12.78
C ILE A 137 -1.60 -44.17 12.60
N GLN A 138 -1.93 -45.18 11.79
CA GLN A 138 -3.29 -45.61 11.53
C GLN A 138 -3.61 -46.91 12.29
N GLY A 139 -4.88 -47.04 12.71
CA GLY A 139 -5.40 -48.20 13.45
C GLY A 139 -5.53 -47.97 14.96
N ASP A 140 -6.26 -48.86 15.64
CA ASP A 140 -6.47 -48.73 17.08
C ASP A 140 -5.19 -49.01 17.87
N LEU A 141 -4.97 -48.25 18.94
CA LEU A 141 -3.95 -48.56 19.93
C LEU A 141 -4.30 -49.86 20.64
N LYS A 142 -3.63 -50.95 20.26
CA LYS A 142 -3.76 -52.24 20.95
C LYS A 142 -2.96 -52.22 22.26
N PRO A 143 -3.38 -52.97 23.29
CA PRO A 143 -2.60 -53.10 24.52
C PRO A 143 -1.17 -53.57 24.24
N ALA A 144 -0.21 -53.08 25.02
CA ALA A 144 1.18 -53.48 24.89
C ALA A 144 1.34 -54.99 25.14
N LYS A 145 2.03 -55.67 24.23
CA LYS A 145 2.30 -57.11 24.37
C LYS A 145 3.25 -57.33 25.56
N HIS A 146 2.78 -58.05 26.58
CA HIS A 146 3.48 -58.32 27.85
C HIS A 146 3.73 -57.10 28.75
N GLY A 147 2.84 -56.09 28.69
CA GLY A 147 2.87 -54.98 29.65
C GLY A 147 4.13 -54.12 29.55
N SER A 148 4.69 -53.76 30.69
CA SER A 148 5.90 -52.92 30.78
C SER A 148 7.19 -53.58 30.24
N ARG A 149 7.26 -54.93 30.23
CA ARG A 149 8.47 -55.72 29.91
C ARG A 149 9.70 -55.30 30.75
N LEU A 150 9.50 -54.91 32.00
CA LEU A 150 10.55 -54.40 32.87
C LEU A 150 10.92 -55.41 33.98
N PHE A 151 12.14 -55.95 33.93
CA PHE A 151 12.73 -56.91 34.89
C PHE A 151 11.85 -58.13 35.24
N PHE A 152 10.89 -57.94 36.14
CA PHE A 152 9.97 -58.96 36.67
C PHE A 152 8.50 -58.49 36.72
N TRP A 153 8.19 -57.27 36.27
CA TRP A 153 6.82 -56.76 36.21
C TRP A 153 6.11 -57.32 34.97
N ASN A 154 5.13 -58.19 35.22
CA ASN A 154 4.38 -58.93 34.18
C ASN A 154 3.04 -58.30 33.81
N MET A 155 2.75 -57.09 34.30
CA MET A 155 1.58 -56.27 33.92
C MET A 155 2.00 -55.03 33.13
#